data_AF-A0A6J8EGH5-F1
#
_entry.id   AF-A0A6J8EGH5-F1
#
_cell.length_a   1.000
_cell.length_b   1.000
_cell.length_c   1.000
_cell.angle_alpha   90.00
_cell.angle_beta   90.00
_cell.angle_gamma   90.00
#
_symmetry.space_group_name_H-M   'P 1'
#
loop_
_entity.id
_entity.type
_entity.pdbx_description
1 polymer ?
#
loop_
_entity_poly.entity_id
_entity_poly.type
_entity_poly.pdbx_seq_one_letter_code
_entity_poly.pdbx_strand_id
1 'polypeptide(L)'
;MNTLQSVGVNMNNWRKPLYIFGPNEQTLQNLISRNEHLQNINPVDFEKHSRTTDEVLRVVMQGIRKFTGEQFEGLVLHDELIKFGSSREGLKVIDALEFDSILIFNINGMIVKPAPGNALGLVRLRVNNAEDLLERYPWIRKCEVFQKVGMNKNFINSRNLHLKVFESIIDKTRELVNEQLRAQETSYSLRRIAKPPTLDINITLNNEKDINDLFNTFSNITLQRQSTSIESRAFNTSLDMDIVPALLLRHDYVPDPNMTNSPNGIRQMNCPVYAVMKWVHTPNSVMTSDKDSLWRVCTSGYERHILDVCQLNPSQQFLMTACRILKTYVSNQDGTNQLHTVAASNHLKTICFHCITLLTIPKNHNSLSGVKEAMGYFLSFLD
;
A
#
# COMPACT_ATOMS: atom_id res chain seq x y z
N MET A 1 23.47 24.79 -1.51
CA MET A 1 22.04 25.12 -1.56
C MET A 1 21.27 23.83 -1.40
N ASN A 2 20.81 23.54 -0.19
CA ASN A 2 20.12 22.27 0.11
C ASN A 2 18.68 22.36 -0.38
N THR A 3 18.35 21.58 -1.40
CA THR A 3 16.99 21.29 -1.81
C THR A 3 16.21 20.78 -0.60
N LEU A 4 15.19 21.55 -0.18
CA LEU A 4 14.15 21.12 0.74
C LEU A 4 13.63 19.75 0.31
N GLN A 5 14.09 18.67 0.95
CA GLN A 5 13.56 17.33 0.71
C GLN A 5 12.09 17.33 1.10
N SER A 6 11.23 17.14 0.10
CA SER A 6 9.78 17.21 0.22
C SER A 6 9.25 16.10 1.13
N VAL A 7 8.80 16.45 2.32
CA VAL A 7 8.07 15.56 3.24
C VAL A 7 6.58 15.52 2.85
N GLY A 8 5.94 14.35 2.97
CA GLY A 8 4.48 14.23 3.04
C GLY A 8 3.77 13.84 1.73
N VAL A 9 2.50 14.24 1.58
CA VAL A 9 1.61 13.80 0.48
C VAL A 9 2.16 14.14 -0.90
N ASN A 10 2.86 15.26 -1.01
CA ASN A 10 3.43 15.73 -2.27
C ASN A 10 4.58 14.84 -2.77
N MET A 11 5.02 13.86 -1.98
CA MET A 11 6.00 12.87 -2.38
C MET A 11 5.33 11.49 -2.51
N ASN A 12 4.96 11.11 -3.72
CA ASN A 12 4.36 9.82 -4.03
C ASN A 12 5.35 8.88 -4.75
N ASN A 13 6.61 8.86 -4.32
CA ASN A 13 7.68 8.04 -4.89
C ASN A 13 8.00 6.84 -4.00
N TRP A 14 8.37 5.71 -4.59
CA TRP A 14 8.97 4.59 -3.87
C TRP A 14 10.24 5.05 -3.13
N ARG A 15 10.53 4.47 -1.95
CA ARG A 15 11.69 4.87 -1.16
C ARG A 15 12.65 3.71 -0.99
N LYS A 16 13.92 3.99 -1.31
CA LYS A 16 15.01 3.04 -1.14
C LYS A 16 15.03 2.51 0.30
N PRO A 17 15.21 1.20 0.52
CA PRO A 17 15.24 0.65 1.86
C PRO A 17 16.40 1.24 2.70
N LEU A 18 16.14 1.58 3.96
CA LEU A 18 17.13 2.25 4.83
C LEU A 18 18.09 1.27 5.51
N TYR A 19 19.38 1.39 5.26
CA TYR A 19 20.44 0.74 6.05
C TYR A 19 21.41 1.78 6.57
N ILE A 20 21.10 2.36 7.72
CA ILE A 20 21.94 3.36 8.38
C ILE A 20 22.40 2.80 9.72
N PHE A 21 23.72 2.76 9.93
CA PHE A 21 24.37 2.21 11.13
C PHE A 21 25.13 3.30 11.89
N GLY A 22 25.24 3.13 13.20
CA GLY A 22 26.07 3.99 14.03
C GLY A 22 27.57 3.85 13.70
N PRO A 23 28.40 4.85 14.02
CA PRO A 23 29.82 4.86 13.65
C PRO A 23 30.62 3.67 14.20
N ASN A 24 30.18 3.05 15.29
CA ASN A 24 30.87 1.92 15.94
C ASN A 24 30.17 0.56 15.73
N GLU A 25 29.36 0.44 14.67
CA GLU A 25 28.53 -0.75 14.42
C GLU A 25 28.97 -1.61 13.23
N GLN A 26 30.23 -1.47 12.79
CA GLN A 26 30.77 -2.22 11.65
C GLN A 26 30.57 -3.74 11.79
N THR A 27 30.71 -4.29 13.00
CA THR A 27 30.48 -5.72 13.24
C THR A 27 29.02 -6.13 12.96
N LEU A 28 28.05 -5.31 13.36
CA LEU A 28 26.63 -5.56 13.11
C LEU A 28 26.33 -5.42 11.61
N GLN A 29 26.84 -4.38 10.97
CA GLN A 29 26.72 -4.17 9.53
C GLN A 29 27.29 -5.36 8.74
N ASN A 30 28.47 -5.85 9.13
CA ASN A 30 29.11 -7.02 8.50
C ASN A 30 28.28 -8.30 8.71
N LEU A 31 27.72 -8.50 9.90
CA LEU A 31 26.86 -9.66 10.20
C LEU A 31 25.60 -9.67 9.34
N ILE A 32 24.95 -8.51 9.20
CA ILE A 32 23.76 -8.33 8.36
C ILE A 32 24.11 -8.53 6.88
N SER A 33 25.22 -7.96 6.42
CA SER A 33 25.64 -8.06 5.01
C SER A 33 26.02 -9.48 4.59
N ARG A 34 26.48 -10.31 5.53
CA ARG A 34 26.85 -11.71 5.30
C ARG A 34 25.68 -12.68 5.39
N ASN A 35 24.57 -12.28 5.99
CA ASN A 35 23.39 -13.13 6.10
C ASN A 35 22.53 -12.89 4.85
N GLU A 36 22.48 -13.89 3.97
CA GLU A 36 21.76 -13.84 2.69
C GLU A 36 20.29 -13.41 2.84
N HIS A 37 19.68 -13.76 3.96
CA HIS A 37 18.31 -13.40 4.26
C HIS A 37 18.14 -11.98 4.80
N LEU A 38 19.19 -11.41 5.42
CA LEU A 38 19.27 -10.01 5.89
C LEU A 38 19.93 -9.08 4.88
N GLN A 39 20.31 -9.60 3.71
CA GLN A 39 21.01 -8.84 2.69
C GLN A 39 20.24 -7.58 2.33
N ASN A 40 21.03 -6.53 2.11
CA ASN A 40 20.52 -5.27 1.67
C ASN A 40 19.91 -5.44 0.27
N ILE A 41 18.63 -5.10 0.12
CA ILE A 41 18.03 -4.94 -1.21
C ILE A 41 18.89 -3.91 -1.93
N ASN A 42 19.58 -4.36 -2.99
CA ASN A 42 20.47 -3.53 -3.75
C ASN A 42 19.72 -2.27 -4.23
N PRO A 43 20.21 -1.05 -3.91
CA PRO A 43 19.55 0.19 -4.31
C PRO A 43 19.32 0.33 -5.82
N VAL A 44 20.19 -0.25 -6.64
CA VAL A 44 20.07 -0.26 -8.11
C VAL A 44 18.92 -1.17 -8.55
N ASP A 45 18.84 -2.36 -7.98
CA ASP A 45 17.79 -3.33 -8.29
C ASP A 45 16.44 -2.83 -7.80
N PHE A 46 16.36 -2.25 -6.59
CA PHE A 46 15.13 -1.62 -6.10
C PHE A 46 14.65 -0.50 -7.02
N GLU A 47 15.56 0.35 -7.50
CA GLU A 47 15.21 1.43 -8.42
C GLU A 47 14.67 0.88 -9.75
N LYS A 48 15.33 -0.14 -10.31
CA LYS A 48 14.88 -0.86 -11.50
C LYS A 48 13.51 -1.51 -11.31
N HIS A 49 13.29 -2.21 -10.19
CA HIS A 49 12.01 -2.84 -9.85
C HIS A 49 10.91 -1.77 -9.72
N SER A 50 11.19 -0.70 -8.98
CA SER A 50 10.23 0.38 -8.73
C SER A 50 9.75 1.09 -10.01
N ARG A 51 10.66 1.31 -10.98
CA ARG A 51 10.33 1.86 -12.30
C ARG A 51 9.51 0.90 -13.13
N THR A 52 9.84 -0.40 -13.08
CA THR A 52 9.09 -1.46 -13.76
C THR A 52 7.67 -1.56 -13.21
N THR A 53 7.50 -1.53 -11.90
CA THR A 53 6.20 -1.51 -11.24
C THR A 53 5.38 -0.30 -11.67
N ASP A 54 5.96 0.90 -11.70
CA ASP A 54 5.25 2.11 -12.12
C ASP A 54 4.74 1.98 -13.57
N GLU A 55 5.55 1.38 -14.45
CA GLU A 55 5.19 1.17 -15.84
C GLU A 55 4.07 0.12 -16.02
N VAL A 56 4.14 -0.97 -15.26
CA VAL A 56 3.08 -1.98 -15.23
C VAL A 56 1.77 -1.39 -14.69
N LEU A 57 1.83 -0.67 -13.57
CA LEU A 57 0.68 0.00 -12.97
C LEU A 57 0.08 1.07 -13.89
N ARG A 58 0.90 1.77 -14.70
CA ARG A 58 0.41 2.71 -15.72
C ARG A 58 -0.54 2.01 -16.70
N VAL A 59 -0.12 0.89 -17.27
CA VAL A 59 -0.91 0.12 -18.24
C VAL A 59 -2.17 -0.47 -17.58
N VAL A 60 -2.03 -1.05 -16.39
CA VAL A 60 -3.16 -1.57 -15.61
C VAL A 60 -4.18 -0.47 -15.33
N MET A 61 -3.74 0.72 -14.89
CA MET A 61 -4.63 1.84 -14.61
C MET A 61 -5.35 2.36 -15.85
N GLN A 62 -4.74 2.32 -17.03
CA GLN A 62 -5.42 2.64 -18.28
C GLN A 62 -6.59 1.68 -18.56
N GLY A 63 -6.38 0.37 -18.36
CA GLY A 63 -7.44 -0.63 -18.48
C GLY A 63 -8.54 -0.45 -17.44
N ILE A 64 -8.17 -0.23 -16.18
CA ILE A 64 -9.14 0.01 -15.08
C ILE A 64 -10.03 1.22 -15.41
N ARG A 65 -9.45 2.33 -15.88
CA ARG A 65 -10.19 3.54 -16.26
C ARG A 65 -11.12 3.30 -17.44
N LYS A 66 -10.61 2.64 -18.49
CA LYS A 66 -11.39 2.28 -19.68
C LYS A 66 -12.66 1.52 -19.27
N PHE A 67 -12.51 0.43 -18.55
CA PHE A 67 -13.64 -0.43 -18.20
C PHE A 67 -14.55 0.18 -17.13
N THR A 68 -14.03 1.07 -16.28
CA THR A 68 -14.84 1.88 -15.37
C THR A 68 -15.77 2.80 -16.16
N GLY A 69 -15.23 3.58 -17.10
CA GLY A 69 -16.01 4.51 -17.93
C GLY A 69 -17.03 3.81 -18.83
N GLU A 70 -16.72 2.61 -19.32
CA GLU A 70 -17.62 1.83 -20.17
C GLU A 70 -18.79 1.18 -19.41
N GLN A 71 -18.62 0.82 -18.13
CA GLN A 71 -19.56 -0.09 -17.43
C GLN A 71 -20.21 0.50 -16.19
N PHE A 72 -19.56 1.48 -15.56
CA PHE A 72 -19.94 1.99 -14.25
C PHE A 72 -20.02 3.51 -14.31
N GLU A 73 -20.98 4.02 -15.09
CA GLU A 73 -21.22 5.46 -15.22
C GLU A 73 -21.29 6.14 -13.85
N GLY A 74 -20.58 7.26 -13.69
CA GLY A 74 -20.52 8.02 -12.45
C GLY A 74 -19.57 7.46 -11.39
N LEU A 75 -19.00 6.26 -11.55
CA LEU A 75 -17.83 5.84 -10.78
C LEU A 75 -16.60 6.60 -11.30
N VAL A 76 -16.00 7.42 -10.46
CA VAL A 76 -14.83 8.24 -10.77
C VAL A 76 -13.63 7.69 -10.01
N LEU A 77 -12.52 7.54 -10.72
CA LEU A 77 -11.24 7.13 -10.16
C LEU A 77 -10.30 8.32 -10.20
N HIS A 78 -9.51 8.48 -9.14
CA HIS A 78 -8.46 9.50 -9.15
C HIS A 78 -7.33 9.13 -10.12
N ASP A 79 -6.64 10.16 -10.61
CA ASP A 79 -5.59 10.00 -11.63
C ASP A 79 -4.32 9.35 -11.10
N GLU A 80 -4.07 9.43 -9.80
CA GLU A 80 -2.85 8.93 -9.19
C GLU A 80 -3.15 7.83 -8.18
N LEU A 81 -2.41 6.71 -8.30
CA LEU A 81 -2.35 5.68 -7.27
C LEU A 81 -1.50 6.18 -6.11
N ILE A 82 -2.04 6.13 -4.90
CA ILE A 82 -1.31 6.57 -3.70
C ILE A 82 -0.44 5.41 -3.21
N LYS A 83 0.86 5.49 -3.47
CA LYS A 83 1.84 4.47 -3.04
C LYS A 83 1.87 4.40 -1.52
N PHE A 84 1.93 3.20 -0.95
CA PHE A 84 2.03 3.02 0.50
C PHE A 84 2.78 1.71 0.82
N GLY A 85 2.79 1.31 2.09
CA GLY A 85 3.42 0.07 2.51
C GLY A 85 4.94 0.12 2.50
N SER A 86 5.56 -1.03 2.72
CA SER A 86 6.98 -1.12 3.07
C SER A 86 7.90 -0.56 1.97
N SER A 87 7.55 -0.74 0.69
CA SER A 87 8.29 -0.24 -0.48
C SER A 87 8.21 1.28 -0.63
N ARG A 88 7.11 1.91 -0.20
CA ARG A 88 7.01 3.38 -0.14
C ARG A 88 7.67 3.96 1.12
N GLU A 89 7.68 3.21 2.20
CA GLU A 89 8.07 3.69 3.53
C GLU A 89 9.58 3.55 3.79
N GLY A 90 10.33 2.90 2.90
CA GLY A 90 11.76 2.59 3.09
C GLY A 90 11.99 1.44 4.07
N LEU A 91 10.95 0.65 4.37
CA LEU A 91 10.94 -0.45 5.34
C LEU A 91 10.87 -1.84 4.66
N LYS A 92 11.13 -1.92 3.36
CA LYS A 92 11.05 -3.17 2.60
C LYS A 92 12.16 -4.15 2.98
N VAL A 93 11.83 -5.44 3.00
CA VAL A 93 12.73 -6.55 3.36
C VAL A 93 12.44 -7.77 2.49
N ILE A 94 13.45 -8.59 2.23
CA ILE A 94 13.41 -9.89 1.52
C ILE A 94 12.89 -9.79 0.08
N ASP A 95 11.59 -9.57 -0.09
CA ASP A 95 10.92 -9.56 -1.38
C ASP A 95 11.02 -8.16 -2.00
N ALA A 96 11.95 -7.91 -2.91
CA ALA A 96 12.07 -6.59 -3.55
C ALA A 96 10.95 -6.28 -4.55
N LEU A 97 9.97 -7.17 -4.73
CA LEU A 97 9.01 -7.17 -5.83
C LEU A 97 7.53 -7.07 -5.40
N GLU A 98 7.23 -6.90 -4.11
CA GLU A 98 5.87 -6.58 -3.64
C GLU A 98 5.69 -5.04 -3.46
N PHE A 99 4.63 -4.48 -4.04
CA PHE A 99 4.33 -3.05 -4.05
C PHE A 99 2.86 -2.74 -3.77
N ASP A 100 2.60 -1.90 -2.77
CA ASP A 100 1.24 -1.54 -2.35
C ASP A 100 0.82 -0.15 -2.85
N SER A 101 -0.40 -0.04 -3.38
CA SER A 101 -1.00 1.21 -3.86
C SER A 101 -2.47 1.35 -3.49
N ILE A 102 -2.92 2.56 -3.14
CA ILE A 102 -4.34 2.87 -2.93
C ILE A 102 -4.92 3.48 -4.21
N LEU A 103 -6.03 2.92 -4.67
CA LEU A 103 -6.85 3.47 -5.73
C LEU A 103 -8.00 4.29 -5.11
N ILE A 104 -7.88 5.61 -5.13
CA ILE A 104 -8.96 6.47 -4.64
C ILE A 104 -10.09 6.50 -5.67
N PHE A 105 -11.32 6.34 -5.20
CA PHE A 105 -12.51 6.47 -6.03
C PHE A 105 -13.63 7.26 -5.33
N ASN A 106 -14.61 7.67 -6.11
CA ASN A 106 -15.84 8.31 -5.67
C ASN A 106 -17.00 7.96 -6.63
N ILE A 107 -18.24 8.11 -6.17
CA ILE A 107 -19.43 8.02 -7.04
C ILE A 107 -20.00 9.43 -7.17
N ASN A 108 -20.14 9.93 -8.40
CA ASN A 108 -20.56 11.29 -8.69
C ASN A 108 -21.93 11.62 -8.08
N GLY A 109 -21.97 12.66 -7.25
CA GLY A 109 -23.17 13.09 -6.54
C GLY A 109 -23.47 12.30 -5.27
N MET A 110 -22.64 11.32 -4.88
CA MET A 110 -22.88 10.52 -3.68
C MET A 110 -22.58 11.31 -2.40
N ILE A 111 -23.56 11.36 -1.49
CA ILE A 111 -23.42 12.02 -0.18
C ILE A 111 -23.25 10.96 0.91
N VAL A 112 -22.00 10.76 1.32
CA VAL A 112 -21.62 9.76 2.33
C VAL A 112 -21.42 10.40 3.70
N LYS A 113 -21.89 9.74 4.76
CA LYS A 113 -21.53 10.04 6.15
C LYS A 113 -20.98 8.78 6.83
N PRO A 114 -19.78 8.82 7.43
CA PRO A 114 -19.28 7.70 8.22
C PRO A 114 -20.10 7.54 9.49
N ALA A 115 -20.41 6.29 9.84
CA ALA A 115 -21.05 5.88 11.07
C ALA A 115 -20.14 4.86 11.79
N PRO A 116 -20.10 4.86 13.13
CA PRO A 116 -19.29 3.90 13.87
C PRO A 116 -19.65 2.45 13.48
N GLY A 117 -18.61 1.64 13.25
CA GLY A 117 -18.72 0.19 13.26
C GLY A 117 -18.74 -0.34 14.68
N ASN A 118 -19.09 -1.61 14.83
CA ASN A 118 -19.21 -2.26 16.15
C ASN A 118 -17.84 -2.67 16.74
N ALA A 119 -16.73 -2.35 16.08
CA ALA A 119 -15.37 -2.67 16.52
C ALA A 119 -14.40 -1.53 16.19
N LEU A 120 -13.31 -1.42 16.97
CA LEU A 120 -12.26 -0.42 16.79
C LEU A 120 -11.68 -0.46 15.37
N GLY A 121 -11.59 0.70 14.73
CA GLY A 121 -11.05 0.87 13.38
C GLY A 121 -11.99 0.43 12.25
N LEU A 122 -13.22 -0.01 12.54
CA LEU A 122 -14.25 -0.30 11.54
C LEU A 122 -15.31 0.81 11.48
N VAL A 123 -15.78 1.10 10.27
CA VAL A 123 -16.84 2.09 10.00
C VAL A 123 -17.86 1.54 9.02
N ARG A 124 -19.05 2.14 9.03
CA ARG A 124 -20.08 1.96 8.00
C ARG A 124 -20.25 3.29 7.25
N LEU A 125 -20.52 3.22 5.96
CA LEU A 125 -20.65 4.41 5.12
C LEU A 125 -22.11 4.60 4.73
N ARG A 126 -22.82 5.51 5.42
CA ARG A 126 -24.23 5.79 5.17
C ARG A 126 -24.37 6.69 3.94
N VAL A 127 -25.26 6.33 3.03
CA VAL A 127 -25.60 7.13 1.85
C VAL A 127 -26.93 7.84 2.09
N ASN A 128 -26.93 9.17 2.05
CA ASN A 128 -28.12 9.96 2.36
C ASN A 128 -29.07 10.14 1.17
N ASN A 129 -28.55 10.11 -0.04
CA ASN A 129 -29.29 10.29 -1.30
C ASN A 129 -29.28 9.02 -2.15
N ALA A 130 -29.49 7.86 -1.50
CA ALA A 130 -29.37 6.56 -2.15
C ALA A 130 -30.41 6.36 -3.28
N GLU A 131 -31.66 6.81 -3.09
CA GLU A 131 -32.72 6.64 -4.10
C GLU A 131 -32.39 7.41 -5.39
N ASP A 132 -31.95 8.67 -5.30
CA ASP A 132 -31.50 9.47 -6.45
C ASP A 132 -30.37 8.77 -7.23
N LEU A 133 -29.41 8.17 -6.51
CA LEU A 133 -28.29 7.44 -7.13
C LEU A 133 -28.74 6.13 -7.77
N LEU A 134 -29.72 5.42 -7.19
CA LEU A 134 -30.27 4.20 -7.75
C LEU A 134 -31.07 4.45 -9.03
N GLU A 135 -31.70 5.62 -9.16
CA GLU A 135 -32.36 6.07 -10.38
C GLU A 135 -31.33 6.50 -11.43
N ARG A 136 -30.36 7.34 -11.03
CA ARG A 136 -29.34 7.89 -11.93
C ARG A 136 -28.36 6.85 -12.47
N TYR A 137 -27.97 5.87 -11.65
CA TYR A 137 -26.95 4.88 -11.99
C TYR A 137 -27.50 3.45 -11.80
N PRO A 138 -28.14 2.86 -12.82
CA PRO A 138 -28.79 1.55 -12.71
C PRO A 138 -27.86 0.40 -12.25
N TRP A 139 -26.56 0.50 -12.54
CA TRP A 139 -25.57 -0.50 -12.11
C TRP A 139 -25.44 -0.59 -10.59
N ILE A 140 -25.70 0.50 -9.84
CA ILE A 140 -25.67 0.49 -8.36
C ILE A 140 -26.71 -0.48 -7.82
N ARG A 141 -27.90 -0.50 -8.42
CA ARG A 141 -28.97 -1.45 -8.10
C ARG A 141 -28.60 -2.86 -8.54
N LYS A 142 -28.15 -3.03 -9.79
CA LYS A 142 -27.77 -4.34 -10.36
C LYS A 142 -26.66 -5.03 -9.56
N CYS A 143 -25.67 -4.26 -9.13
CA CYS A 143 -24.55 -4.74 -8.34
C CYS A 143 -24.82 -4.73 -6.84
N GLU A 144 -26.03 -4.34 -6.39
CA GLU A 144 -26.41 -4.33 -4.96
C GLU A 144 -25.38 -3.58 -4.08
N VAL A 145 -24.93 -2.43 -4.57
CA VAL A 145 -23.88 -1.62 -3.92
C VAL A 145 -24.39 -1.00 -2.62
N PHE A 146 -25.71 -0.81 -2.50
CA PHE A 146 -26.33 -0.33 -1.26
C PHE A 146 -27.10 -1.45 -0.55
N GLN A 147 -26.90 -1.53 0.76
CA GLN A 147 -27.61 -2.43 1.65
C GLN A 147 -28.41 -1.63 2.67
N LYS A 148 -29.68 -2.00 2.85
CA LYS A 148 -30.52 -1.46 3.93
C LYS A 148 -30.17 -2.15 5.24
N VAL A 149 -29.85 -1.36 6.27
CA VAL A 149 -29.51 -1.85 7.61
C VAL A 149 -30.28 -1.05 8.66
N GLY A 150 -30.82 -1.74 9.66
CA GLY A 150 -31.58 -1.13 10.76
C GLY A 150 -32.86 -0.43 10.30
N MET A 151 -33.05 0.83 10.71
CA MET A 151 -34.20 1.69 10.34
C MET A 151 -34.19 2.12 8.85
N ASN A 152 -34.09 1.17 7.92
CA ASN A 152 -34.06 1.40 6.47
C ASN A 152 -32.98 2.40 6.00
N LYS A 153 -31.87 2.51 6.73
CA LYS A 153 -30.75 3.37 6.31
C LYS A 153 -29.92 2.63 5.27
N ASN A 154 -29.60 3.32 4.17
CA ASN A 154 -28.76 2.78 3.11
C ASN A 154 -27.28 2.94 3.46
N PHE A 155 -26.52 1.85 3.39
CA PHE A 155 -25.08 1.82 3.57
C PHE A 155 -24.39 1.22 2.36
N ILE A 156 -23.14 1.62 2.09
CA ILE A 156 -22.35 1.02 1.01
C ILE A 156 -21.92 -0.39 1.44
N ASN A 157 -22.37 -1.39 0.67
CA ASN A 157 -21.96 -2.79 0.79
C ASN A 157 -20.56 -2.95 0.18
N SER A 158 -19.54 -3.00 1.04
CA SER A 158 -18.13 -3.11 0.64
C SER A 158 -17.83 -4.41 -0.09
N ARG A 159 -18.47 -5.51 0.30
CA ARG A 159 -18.31 -6.82 -0.35
C ARG A 159 -18.77 -6.79 -1.80
N ASN A 160 -20.00 -6.33 -2.05
CA ASN A 160 -20.57 -6.27 -3.38
C ASN A 160 -19.87 -5.24 -4.25
N LEU A 161 -19.51 -4.07 -3.69
CA LEU A 161 -18.73 -3.08 -4.41
C LEU A 161 -17.36 -3.66 -4.82
N HIS A 162 -16.69 -4.42 -3.96
CA HIS A 162 -15.45 -5.08 -4.35
C HIS A 162 -15.68 -6.19 -5.39
N LEU A 163 -16.49 -7.19 -5.08
CA LEU A 163 -16.63 -8.40 -5.88
C LEU A 163 -17.36 -8.19 -7.21
N LYS A 164 -18.36 -7.30 -7.26
CA LYS A 164 -19.21 -7.13 -8.44
C LYS A 164 -18.79 -5.96 -9.32
N VAL A 165 -18.03 -5.00 -8.77
CA VAL A 165 -17.59 -3.80 -9.51
C VAL A 165 -16.08 -3.87 -9.72
N PHE A 166 -15.29 -3.76 -8.66
CA PHE A 166 -13.84 -3.67 -8.78
C PHE A 166 -13.19 -4.96 -9.34
N GLU A 167 -13.62 -6.14 -8.89
CA GLU A 167 -13.12 -7.41 -9.45
C GLU A 167 -13.47 -7.55 -10.94
N SER A 168 -14.70 -7.18 -11.32
CA SER A 168 -15.10 -7.20 -12.73
C SER A 168 -14.28 -6.26 -13.60
N ILE A 169 -13.90 -5.08 -13.08
CA ILE A 169 -13.05 -4.12 -13.80
C ILE A 169 -11.64 -4.70 -13.98
N ILE A 170 -11.06 -5.29 -12.93
CA ILE A 170 -9.71 -5.83 -13.02
C ILE A 170 -9.64 -7.10 -13.84
N ASP A 171 -10.66 -7.96 -13.83
CA ASP A 171 -10.69 -9.18 -14.65
C ASP A 171 -10.70 -8.84 -16.15
N LYS A 172 -11.48 -7.83 -16.55
CA LYS A 172 -11.46 -7.32 -17.94
C LYS A 172 -10.17 -6.60 -18.29
N THR A 173 -9.60 -5.85 -17.35
CA THR A 173 -8.28 -5.22 -17.52
C THR A 173 -7.21 -6.27 -17.75
N ARG A 174 -7.21 -7.34 -16.95
CA ARG A 174 -6.30 -8.47 -17.08
C ARG A 174 -6.45 -9.15 -18.42
N GLU A 175 -7.67 -9.42 -18.87
CA GLU A 175 -7.94 -10.01 -20.19
C GLU A 175 -7.35 -9.15 -21.30
N LEU A 176 -7.64 -7.84 -21.30
CA LEU A 176 -7.12 -6.90 -22.29
C LEU A 176 -5.58 -6.84 -22.29
N VAL A 177 -4.96 -6.72 -21.12
CA VAL A 177 -3.49 -6.66 -21.02
C VAL A 177 -2.87 -7.98 -21.47
N ASN A 178 -3.43 -9.13 -21.07
CA ASN A 178 -2.92 -10.43 -21.50
C ASN A 178 -3.09 -10.66 -23.00
N GLU A 179 -4.15 -10.16 -23.63
CA GLU A 179 -4.27 -10.16 -25.10
C GLU A 179 -3.13 -9.39 -25.76
N GLN A 180 -2.75 -8.24 -25.20
CA GLN A 180 -1.63 -7.44 -25.72
C GLN A 180 -0.27 -8.10 -25.48
N LEU A 181 -0.06 -8.70 -24.30
CA LEU A 181 1.16 -9.46 -23.99
C LEU A 181 1.32 -10.66 -24.94
N ARG A 182 0.22 -11.36 -25.25
CA ARG A 182 0.21 -12.44 -26.26
C ARG A 182 0.50 -11.91 -27.66
N ALA A 183 -0.05 -10.74 -28.03
CA ALA A 183 0.21 -10.12 -29.33
C ALA A 183 1.67 -9.64 -29.49
N GLN A 184 2.37 -9.42 -28.38
CA GLN A 184 3.81 -9.16 -28.36
C GLN A 184 4.66 -10.44 -28.22
N GLU A 185 4.03 -11.63 -28.27
CA GLU A 185 4.70 -12.93 -28.16
C GLU A 185 5.56 -13.08 -26.89
N THR A 186 5.11 -12.47 -25.79
CA THR A 186 5.80 -12.57 -24.49
C THR A 186 5.31 -13.77 -23.68
N SER A 187 6.16 -14.29 -22.81
CA SER A 187 5.78 -15.32 -21.84
C SER A 187 5.07 -14.76 -20.59
N TYR A 188 4.98 -13.43 -20.47
CA TYR A 188 4.38 -12.80 -19.29
C TYR A 188 2.86 -12.95 -19.30
N SER A 189 2.31 -13.15 -18.11
CA SER A 189 0.87 -13.12 -17.90
C SER A 189 0.57 -12.34 -16.64
N LEU A 190 -0.32 -11.37 -16.75
CA LEU A 190 -0.95 -10.73 -15.62
C LEU A 190 -1.97 -11.71 -15.04
N ARG A 191 -1.84 -12.05 -13.75
CA ARG A 191 -2.86 -12.82 -13.04
C ARG A 191 -3.40 -11.99 -11.88
N ARG A 192 -4.59 -12.39 -11.43
CA ARG A 192 -5.26 -11.79 -10.29
C ARG A 192 -5.34 -12.83 -9.19
N ILE A 193 -5.01 -12.44 -7.97
CA ILE A 193 -5.21 -13.27 -6.78
C ILE A 193 -6.43 -12.72 -6.04
N ALA A 194 -7.37 -13.60 -5.68
CA ALA A 194 -8.60 -13.20 -4.99
C ALA A 194 -8.32 -13.00 -3.49
N LYS A 195 -7.90 -11.79 -3.11
CA LYS A 195 -7.47 -11.48 -1.73
C LYS A 195 -8.01 -10.14 -1.23
N PRO A 196 -9.27 -10.07 -0.78
CA PRO A 196 -9.82 -8.89 -0.12
C PRO A 196 -8.90 -8.38 1.02
N PRO A 197 -8.68 -7.06 1.15
CA PRO A 197 -9.31 -5.93 0.46
C PRO A 197 -8.65 -5.53 -0.87
N THR A 198 -7.66 -6.30 -1.34
CA THR A 198 -6.78 -5.92 -2.45
C THR A 198 -7.26 -6.55 -3.76
N LEU A 199 -7.07 -5.79 -4.84
CA LEU A 199 -7.05 -6.28 -6.21
C LEU A 199 -5.60 -6.68 -6.49
N ASP A 200 -5.20 -7.81 -5.94
CA ASP A 200 -3.83 -8.33 -6.05
C ASP A 200 -3.56 -8.77 -7.49
N ILE A 201 -2.50 -8.20 -8.07
CA ILE A 201 -2.05 -8.43 -9.43
C ILE A 201 -0.62 -8.96 -9.39
N ASN A 202 -0.39 -10.10 -10.01
CA ASN A 202 0.94 -10.67 -10.10
C ASN A 202 1.38 -10.98 -11.53
N ILE A 203 2.68 -10.83 -11.77
CA ILE A 203 3.36 -11.24 -13.00
C ILE A 203 4.49 -12.19 -12.61
N THR A 204 4.46 -13.41 -13.15
CA THR A 204 5.54 -14.39 -12.95
C THR A 204 6.74 -14.01 -13.81
N LEU A 205 7.93 -14.07 -13.20
CA LEU A 205 9.22 -13.73 -13.79
C LEU A 205 10.14 -14.95 -13.79
N ASN A 206 10.85 -15.14 -14.88
CA ASN A 206 11.72 -16.28 -15.11
C ASN A 206 13.18 -16.05 -14.69
N ASN A 207 13.61 -14.82 -14.48
CA ASN A 207 14.92 -14.41 -13.93
C ASN A 207 14.98 -12.88 -13.77
N GLU A 208 16.09 -12.31 -13.27
CA GLU A 208 16.24 -10.85 -13.11
C GLU A 208 16.37 -10.04 -14.41
N LYS A 209 16.78 -10.66 -15.53
CA LYS A 209 16.80 -9.99 -16.85
C LYS A 209 15.38 -9.68 -17.30
N ASP A 210 14.41 -10.52 -16.92
CA ASP A 210 13.00 -10.32 -17.19
C ASP A 210 12.46 -8.99 -16.68
N ILE A 211 13.02 -8.39 -15.61
CA ILE A 211 12.53 -7.10 -15.13
C ILE A 211 12.76 -5.98 -16.17
N ASN A 212 13.92 -5.96 -16.84
CA ASN A 212 14.19 -4.96 -17.88
C ASN A 212 13.33 -5.23 -19.12
N ASP A 213 13.19 -6.50 -19.49
CA ASP A 213 12.37 -6.91 -20.62
C ASP A 213 10.89 -6.62 -20.35
N LEU A 214 10.43 -6.80 -19.12
CA LEU A 214 9.09 -6.43 -18.66
C LEU A 214 8.87 -4.92 -18.73
N PHE A 215 9.83 -4.11 -18.25
CA PHE A 215 9.76 -2.66 -18.37
C PHE A 215 9.62 -2.23 -19.84
N ASN A 216 10.46 -2.76 -20.73
CA ASN A 216 10.41 -2.45 -22.16
C ASN A 216 9.08 -2.90 -22.79
N THR A 217 8.63 -4.11 -22.46
CA THR A 217 7.35 -4.67 -22.92
C THR A 217 6.19 -3.74 -22.55
N PHE A 218 6.08 -3.36 -21.27
CA PHE A 218 4.99 -2.50 -20.79
C PHE A 218 5.15 -1.03 -21.25
N SER A 219 6.37 -0.54 -21.43
CA SER A 219 6.64 0.76 -22.07
C SER A 219 6.12 0.81 -23.51
N ASN A 220 6.27 -0.30 -24.24
CA ASN A 220 5.77 -0.45 -25.61
C ASN A 220 4.26 -0.75 -25.67
N ILE A 221 3.63 -1.08 -24.54
CA ILE A 221 2.17 -1.05 -24.42
C ILE A 221 1.71 0.42 -24.38
N THR A 222 1.64 1.00 -25.56
CA THR A 222 0.65 2.03 -25.87
C THR A 222 -0.63 1.28 -26.22
N LEU A 223 -1.83 1.81 -25.94
CA LEU A 223 -3.08 1.21 -26.44
C LEU A 223 -3.21 1.27 -27.99
N GLN A 224 -2.09 1.37 -28.70
CA GLN A 224 -1.88 1.14 -30.12
C GLN A 224 -0.53 0.40 -30.30
N ARG A 225 -0.57 -0.63 -31.15
CA ARG A 225 0.43 -1.69 -31.39
C ARG A 225 1.88 -1.22 -31.58
N GLN A 226 2.85 -1.99 -31.08
CA GLN A 226 3.87 -2.70 -31.89
C GLN A 226 4.73 -3.65 -31.04
N SER A 227 5.39 -4.57 -31.75
CA SER A 227 5.87 -5.89 -31.29
C SER A 227 7.39 -5.97 -31.17
N THR A 228 7.90 -6.82 -30.26
CA THR A 228 9.16 -7.57 -30.42
C THR A 228 9.21 -8.75 -29.44
N SER A 229 9.69 -9.90 -29.93
CA SER A 229 9.74 -11.24 -29.32
C SER A 229 10.84 -11.43 -28.27
N ILE A 230 10.67 -12.38 -27.33
CA ILE A 230 11.66 -13.36 -26.80
C ILE A 230 10.92 -14.40 -25.93
N GLU A 231 11.24 -15.69 -26.08
CA GLU A 231 10.82 -16.79 -25.19
C GLU A 231 11.86 -17.07 -24.08
N SER A 232 11.42 -17.37 -22.85
CA SER A 232 12.25 -18.14 -21.90
C SER A 232 11.46 -18.88 -20.80
N ARG A 233 12.12 -19.87 -20.18
CA ARG A 233 11.64 -20.89 -19.22
C ARG A 233 11.64 -20.43 -17.75
N ALA A 234 10.74 -21.01 -16.96
CA ALA A 234 10.37 -20.70 -15.57
C ALA A 234 11.48 -20.69 -14.49
N PHE A 235 11.57 -19.56 -13.77
CA PHE A 235 11.83 -19.47 -12.32
C PHE A 235 10.55 -19.00 -11.62
N ASN A 236 10.43 -19.23 -10.32
CA ASN A 236 9.28 -18.83 -9.51
C ASN A 236 9.59 -17.55 -8.70
N THR A 237 9.73 -16.42 -9.36
CA THR A 237 9.68 -15.10 -8.69
C THR A 237 8.50 -14.32 -9.27
N SER A 238 7.75 -13.59 -8.46
CA SER A 238 6.62 -12.77 -8.92
C SER A 238 6.84 -11.30 -8.62
N LEU A 239 6.44 -10.45 -9.56
CA LEU A 239 6.16 -9.03 -9.28
C LEU A 239 4.72 -8.95 -8.78
N ASP A 240 4.55 -8.58 -7.52
CA ASP A 240 3.26 -8.55 -6.83
C ASP A 240 2.86 -7.09 -6.56
N MET A 241 1.64 -6.74 -6.96
CA MET A 241 1.11 -5.39 -6.86
C MET A 241 -0.26 -5.41 -6.21
N ASP A 242 -0.32 -4.92 -4.98
CA ASP A 242 -1.57 -4.81 -4.23
C ASP A 242 -2.23 -3.46 -4.51
N ILE A 243 -3.31 -3.45 -5.27
CA ILE A 243 -4.14 -2.26 -5.50
C ILE A 243 -5.33 -2.29 -4.54
N VAL A 244 -5.44 -1.31 -3.65
CA VAL A 244 -6.49 -1.24 -2.63
C VAL A 244 -7.47 -0.12 -2.97
N PRO A 245 -8.68 -0.42 -3.47
CA PRO A 245 -9.64 0.64 -3.74
C PRO A 245 -10.19 1.22 -2.44
N ALA A 246 -10.26 2.54 -2.36
CA ALA A 246 -10.60 3.23 -1.13
C ALA A 246 -11.41 4.51 -1.36
N LEU A 247 -12.30 4.81 -0.42
CA LEU A 247 -12.99 6.09 -0.34
C LEU A 247 -12.20 7.04 0.56
N LEU A 248 -11.94 8.25 0.09
CA LEU A 248 -11.39 9.31 0.95
C LEU A 248 -12.47 9.77 1.94
N LEU A 249 -12.20 9.61 3.24
CA LEU A 249 -13.14 10.01 4.30
C LEU A 249 -12.97 11.47 4.71
N ARG A 250 -11.72 11.89 4.89
CA ARG A 250 -11.37 13.25 5.30
C ARG A 250 -9.88 13.52 5.06
N HIS A 251 -9.54 14.79 5.09
CA HIS A 251 -8.18 15.28 5.20
C HIS A 251 -7.97 15.79 6.62
N ASP A 252 -7.08 15.15 7.35
CA ASP A 252 -6.57 15.72 8.59
C ASP A 252 -5.35 16.59 8.27
N TYR A 253 -4.95 17.48 9.17
CA TYR A 253 -3.79 18.35 8.96
C TYR A 253 -2.94 18.36 10.22
N VAL A 254 -1.65 18.04 10.07
CA VAL A 254 -0.68 18.06 11.16
C VAL A 254 0.40 19.09 10.90
N PRO A 255 0.88 19.82 11.92
CA PRO A 255 2.03 20.73 11.78
C PRO A 255 3.26 20.00 11.22
N ASP A 256 3.94 20.60 10.24
CA ASP A 256 5.24 20.12 9.78
C ASP A 256 6.29 20.39 10.87
N PRO A 257 6.86 19.34 11.49
CA PRO A 257 7.80 19.50 12.60
C PRO A 257 9.11 20.16 12.17
N ASN A 258 9.43 20.19 10.87
CA ASN A 258 10.67 20.76 10.34
C ASN A 258 10.55 22.24 9.96
N MET A 259 9.36 22.85 10.09
CA MET A 259 9.10 24.24 9.70
C MET A 259 8.59 25.13 10.83
N THR A 260 8.86 24.75 12.08
CA THR A 260 8.44 25.49 13.29
C THR A 260 8.93 26.95 13.34
N ASN A 261 9.96 27.32 12.56
CA ASN A 261 10.51 28.68 12.49
C ASN A 261 10.35 29.35 11.11
N SER A 262 9.41 28.90 10.26
CA SER A 262 9.18 29.52 8.96
C SER A 262 8.51 30.90 9.09
N PRO A 263 9.07 31.98 8.50
CA PRO A 263 8.45 33.31 8.50
C PRO A 263 7.10 33.36 7.76
N ASN A 264 6.76 32.32 7.01
CA ASN A 264 5.50 32.18 6.25
C ASN A 264 4.42 31.39 7.02
N GLY A 265 4.60 31.15 8.33
CA GLY A 265 3.69 30.38 9.16
C GLY A 265 3.98 28.88 9.19
N ILE A 266 3.33 28.17 10.11
CA ILE A 266 3.45 26.71 10.28
C ILE A 266 2.84 26.03 9.05
N ARG A 267 3.68 25.42 8.23
CA ARG A 267 3.21 24.57 7.12
C ARG A 267 2.43 23.39 7.70
N GLN A 268 1.22 23.15 7.18
CA GLN A 268 0.42 21.98 7.53
C GLN A 268 0.66 20.86 6.52
N MET A 269 0.85 19.65 7.02
CA MET A 269 0.93 18.42 6.23
C MET A 269 -0.46 17.79 6.19
N ASN A 270 -0.98 17.58 4.98
CA ASN A 270 -2.27 16.94 4.76
C ASN A 270 -2.17 15.43 5.04
N CYS A 271 -2.94 14.86 5.96
CA CYS A 271 -2.99 13.42 6.23
C CYS A 271 -4.34 12.86 5.77
N PRO A 272 -4.45 12.35 4.52
CA PRO A 272 -5.69 11.75 4.06
C PRO A 272 -5.99 10.46 4.84
N VAL A 273 -7.26 10.32 5.24
CA VAL A 273 -7.79 9.13 5.91
C VAL A 273 -8.76 8.45 4.96
N TYR A 274 -8.57 7.15 4.74
CA TYR A 274 -9.36 6.38 3.80
C TYR A 274 -10.26 5.37 4.51
N ALA A 275 -11.35 4.97 3.84
CA ALA A 275 -12.08 3.76 4.12
C ALA A 275 -11.71 2.72 3.06
N VAL A 276 -11.13 1.61 3.47
CA VAL A 276 -10.81 0.46 2.61
C VAL A 276 -11.85 -0.66 2.81
N MET A 277 -12.17 -1.37 1.74
CA MET A 277 -13.22 -2.39 1.74
C MET A 277 -12.79 -3.61 2.56
N LYS A 278 -13.26 -3.74 3.81
CA LYS A 278 -12.95 -4.91 4.66
C LYS A 278 -14.25 -5.57 5.09
N TRP A 279 -14.60 -6.70 4.46
CA TRP A 279 -15.69 -7.56 4.90
C TRP A 279 -15.14 -8.82 5.58
N VAL A 280 -15.92 -9.39 6.49
CA VAL A 280 -15.51 -10.52 7.33
C VAL A 280 -15.92 -11.83 6.66
N HIS A 281 -14.94 -12.63 6.25
CA HIS A 281 -15.21 -13.93 5.61
C HIS A 281 -15.59 -15.03 6.61
N THR A 282 -15.22 -14.92 7.88
CA THR A 282 -15.41 -15.98 8.87
C THR A 282 -16.88 -16.18 9.27
N PRO A 283 -17.40 -17.42 9.25
CA PRO A 283 -18.75 -17.74 9.73
C PRO A 283 -18.96 -17.46 11.24
N ASN A 284 -17.89 -17.45 12.03
CA ASN A 284 -17.94 -17.44 13.50
C ASN A 284 -17.71 -16.07 14.16
N SER A 285 -17.68 -14.96 13.41
CA SER A 285 -17.61 -13.65 14.06
C SER A 285 -19.01 -13.23 14.52
N VAL A 286 -19.13 -12.81 15.79
CA VAL A 286 -20.32 -12.25 16.47
C VAL A 286 -21.00 -11.07 15.73
N MET A 287 -20.48 -10.65 14.59
CA MET A 287 -20.96 -9.57 13.72
C MET A 287 -21.68 -10.15 12.50
N THR A 288 -22.91 -10.66 12.64
CA THR A 288 -23.54 -11.47 11.57
C THR A 288 -24.46 -10.70 10.62
N SER A 289 -25.14 -9.62 11.02
CA SER A 289 -26.14 -8.97 10.16
C SER A 289 -25.59 -7.94 9.17
N ASP A 290 -24.45 -7.31 9.49
CA ASP A 290 -24.00 -6.08 8.78
C ASP A 290 -22.58 -6.19 8.21
N LYS A 291 -21.96 -7.37 8.25
CA LYS A 291 -20.52 -7.57 7.96
C LYS A 291 -20.08 -7.12 6.57
N ASP A 292 -21.00 -7.18 5.61
CA ASP A 292 -20.74 -6.82 4.21
C ASP A 292 -20.80 -5.30 3.98
N SER A 293 -21.31 -4.54 4.97
CA SER A 293 -21.31 -3.07 4.97
C SER A 293 -20.14 -2.46 5.73
N LEU A 294 -19.23 -3.29 6.26
CA LEU A 294 -18.09 -2.84 7.05
C LEU A 294 -16.95 -2.38 6.14
N TRP A 295 -16.30 -1.32 6.59
CA TRP A 295 -15.10 -0.74 6.00
C TRP A 295 -14.05 -0.62 7.11
N ARG A 296 -12.77 -0.69 6.75
CA ARG A 296 -11.68 -0.42 7.68
C ARG A 296 -11.16 0.99 7.46
N VAL A 297 -10.97 1.73 8.55
CA VAL A 297 -10.26 3.01 8.52
C VAL A 297 -8.78 2.75 8.24
N CYS A 298 -8.25 3.41 7.22
CA CYS A 298 -6.86 3.34 6.81
C CYS A 298 -6.19 4.70 7.06
N THR A 299 -5.16 4.68 7.90
CA THR A 299 -4.38 5.84 8.34
C THR A 299 -3.03 5.93 7.63
N SER A 300 -2.87 5.28 6.47
CA SER A 300 -1.61 5.25 5.72
C SER A 300 -1.09 6.64 5.35
N GLY A 301 -1.97 7.65 5.24
CA GLY A 301 -1.56 9.06 5.09
C GLY A 301 -0.70 9.56 6.26
N TYR A 302 -1.03 9.21 7.50
CA TYR A 302 -0.21 9.53 8.68
C TYR A 302 1.09 8.75 8.69
N GLU A 303 1.01 7.43 8.41
CA GLU A 303 2.16 6.52 8.44
C GLU A 303 3.24 6.97 7.46
N ARG A 304 2.85 7.35 6.23
CA ARG A 304 3.73 7.93 5.23
C ARG A 304 4.45 9.15 5.76
N HIS A 305 3.73 10.07 6.41
CA HIS A 305 4.32 11.34 6.86
C HIS A 305 5.27 11.16 8.01
N ILE A 306 4.89 10.34 9.00
CA ILE A 306 5.75 10.02 10.13
C ILE A 306 7.09 9.48 9.61
N LEU A 307 7.06 8.53 8.67
CA LEU A 307 8.27 7.92 8.13
C LEU A 307 9.04 8.86 7.19
N ASP A 308 8.36 9.72 6.44
CA ASP A 308 9.00 10.75 5.63
C ASP A 308 9.77 11.75 6.49
N VAL A 309 9.21 12.16 7.64
CA VAL A 309 9.90 13.00 8.64
C VAL A 309 11.07 12.23 9.27
N CYS A 310 10.86 10.97 9.63
CA CYS A 310 11.89 10.14 10.26
C CYS A 310 13.14 9.97 9.39
N GLN A 311 12.98 9.98 8.08
CA GLN A 311 14.09 9.92 7.14
C GLN A 311 15.00 11.16 7.15
N LEU A 312 14.62 12.24 7.83
CA LEU A 312 15.46 13.43 7.97
C LEU A 312 16.24 13.46 9.29
N ASN A 313 16.01 12.49 10.18
CA ASN A 313 16.61 12.44 11.51
C ASN A 313 17.44 11.15 11.68
N PRO A 314 18.77 11.22 11.91
CA PRO A 314 19.62 10.05 12.06
C PRO A 314 19.19 9.07 13.17
N SER A 315 18.77 9.57 14.34
CA SER A 315 18.27 8.72 15.43
C SER A 315 17.06 7.90 15.00
N GLN A 316 16.13 8.53 14.27
CA GLN A 316 14.92 7.86 13.77
C GLN A 316 15.24 6.90 12.62
N GLN A 317 16.24 7.19 11.79
CA GLN A 317 16.75 6.26 10.78
C GLN A 317 17.33 4.98 11.41
N PHE A 318 17.97 5.06 12.59
CA PHE A 318 18.42 3.88 13.32
C PHE A 318 17.24 2.99 13.77
N LEU A 319 16.14 3.58 14.26
CA LEU A 319 14.91 2.85 14.57
C LEU A 319 14.30 2.18 13.33
N MET A 320 14.26 2.88 12.20
CA MET A 320 13.76 2.30 10.95
C MET A 320 14.64 1.15 10.47
N THR A 321 15.97 1.26 10.59
CA THR A 321 16.91 0.18 10.26
C THR A 321 16.73 -1.02 11.20
N ALA A 322 16.57 -0.79 12.51
CA ALA A 322 16.25 -1.83 13.49
C ALA A 322 14.93 -2.55 13.18
N CYS A 323 13.87 -1.80 12.84
CA CYS A 323 12.59 -2.35 12.42
C CYS A 323 12.75 -3.30 11.23
N ARG A 324 13.56 -2.92 10.23
CA ARG A 324 13.82 -3.77 9.07
C ARG A 324 14.54 -5.06 9.46
N ILE A 325 15.58 -4.98 10.27
CA ILE A 325 16.29 -6.18 10.78
C ILE A 325 15.30 -7.14 11.46
N LEU A 326 14.42 -6.62 12.31
CA LEU A 326 13.39 -7.42 13.00
C LEU A 326 12.36 -8.01 12.04
N LYS A 327 11.87 -7.23 11.06
CA LYS A 327 10.94 -7.71 10.03
C LYS A 327 11.53 -8.87 9.25
N THR A 328 12.79 -8.75 8.86
CA THR A 328 13.52 -9.80 8.18
C THR A 328 13.66 -11.03 9.07
N TYR A 329 14.03 -10.86 10.34
CA TYR A 329 14.13 -11.99 11.27
C TYR A 329 12.80 -12.73 11.43
N VAL A 330 11.68 -12.02 11.58
CA VAL A 330 10.35 -12.65 11.70
C VAL A 330 9.92 -13.35 10.41
N SER A 331 10.28 -12.79 9.25
CA SER A 331 9.87 -13.34 7.95
C SER A 331 10.66 -14.57 7.51
N ASN A 332 11.87 -14.80 8.07
CA ASN A 332 12.75 -15.93 7.72
C ASN A 332 12.67 -17.11 8.70
N GLN A 333 11.71 -17.11 9.63
CA GLN A 333 11.55 -18.22 10.57
C GLN A 333 10.64 -19.28 9.94
N ASP A 334 11.24 -20.39 9.50
CA ASP A 334 10.53 -21.58 9.02
C ASP A 334 9.71 -22.20 10.15
N GLY A 335 8.49 -21.71 10.39
CA GLY A 335 7.42 -22.40 11.14
C GLY A 335 7.69 -22.78 12.62
N THR A 336 8.92 -22.65 13.10
CA THR A 336 9.44 -23.31 14.33
C THR A 336 9.43 -22.38 15.54
N ASN A 337 9.31 -21.07 15.33
CA ASN A 337 9.34 -20.07 16.38
C ASN A 337 7.97 -19.40 16.55
N GLN A 338 7.37 -19.48 17.74
CA GLN A 338 6.03 -18.95 18.03
C GLN A 338 5.86 -17.48 17.66
N LEU A 339 6.94 -16.67 17.64
CA LEU A 339 6.92 -15.27 17.22
C LEU A 339 6.32 -15.03 15.81
N HIS A 340 6.59 -15.90 14.82
CA HIS A 340 6.02 -15.72 13.48
C HIS A 340 4.50 -15.96 13.43
N THR A 341 3.96 -16.73 14.39
CA THR A 341 2.51 -17.02 14.48
C THR A 341 1.71 -15.87 15.09
N VAL A 342 2.37 -14.95 15.80
CA VAL A 342 1.73 -13.84 16.54
C VAL A 342 2.13 -12.45 16.01
N ALA A 343 3.27 -12.32 15.34
CA ALA A 343 3.79 -11.03 14.86
C ALA A 343 3.80 -10.96 13.33
N ALA A 344 3.02 -10.03 12.77
CA ALA A 344 3.09 -9.65 11.36
C ALA A 344 3.96 -8.39 11.17
N SER A 345 4.40 -8.14 9.93
CA SER A 345 5.11 -6.92 9.52
C SER A 345 4.44 -5.63 10.04
N ASN A 346 3.10 -5.58 10.07
CA ASN A 346 2.36 -4.44 10.60
C ASN A 346 2.50 -4.26 12.13
N HIS A 347 2.65 -5.34 12.91
CA HIS A 347 2.89 -5.23 14.36
C HIS A 347 4.25 -4.60 14.64
N LEU A 348 5.30 -5.02 13.92
CA LEU A 348 6.64 -4.43 14.04
C LEU A 348 6.67 -2.97 13.61
N LYS A 349 5.90 -2.61 12.56
CA LYS A 349 5.74 -1.21 12.15
C LYS A 349 5.06 -0.37 13.24
N THR A 350 4.01 -0.89 13.87
CA THR A 350 3.35 -0.22 14.99
C THR A 350 4.30 -0.01 16.18
N ILE A 351 5.09 -1.01 16.55
CA ILE A 351 6.11 -0.87 17.59
C ILE A 351 7.13 0.21 17.21
N CYS A 352 7.59 0.22 15.95
CA CYS A 352 8.48 1.27 15.45
C CYS A 352 7.89 2.67 15.65
N PHE A 353 6.59 2.87 15.39
CA PHE A 353 5.92 4.16 15.65
C PHE A 353 5.88 4.52 17.13
N HIS A 354 5.67 3.54 18.02
CA HIS A 354 5.75 3.79 19.45
C HIS A 354 7.16 4.16 19.90
N CYS A 355 8.20 3.47 19.42
CA CYS A 355 9.60 3.84 19.69
C CYS A 355 9.91 5.26 19.18
N ILE A 356 9.49 5.61 17.96
CA ILE A 356 9.64 6.97 17.41
C ILE A 356 8.98 7.98 18.33
N THR A 357 7.75 7.71 18.78
CA THR A 357 7.01 8.59 19.68
C THR A 357 7.76 8.82 20.98
N LEU A 358 8.28 7.76 21.62
CA LEU A 358 9.05 7.89 22.88
C LEU A 358 10.29 8.76 22.75
N LEU A 359 11.02 8.66 21.62
CA LEU A 359 12.19 9.50 21.36
C LEU A 359 11.85 10.96 21.08
N THR A 360 10.62 11.23 20.65
CA THR A 360 10.14 12.60 20.40
C THR A 360 9.51 13.27 21.61
N ILE A 361 9.39 12.57 22.76
CA ILE A 361 8.92 13.18 23.99
C ILE A 361 9.98 14.18 24.47
N PRO A 362 9.64 15.48 24.67
CA PRO A 362 10.60 16.57 24.90
C PRO A 362 11.56 16.42 26.09
N LYS A 363 11.34 15.43 26.97
CA LYS A 363 12.16 15.18 28.15
C LYS A 363 13.40 14.34 27.88
N ASN A 364 13.46 13.64 26.74
CA ASN A 364 14.58 12.75 26.41
C ASN A 364 15.43 13.40 25.31
N HIS A 365 16.76 13.30 25.43
CA HIS A 365 17.63 13.61 24.30
C HIS A 365 17.31 12.64 23.16
N ASN A 366 16.82 13.16 22.04
CA ASN A 366 16.51 12.38 20.82
C ASN A 366 17.79 11.99 20.07
N SER A 367 18.74 11.37 20.78
CA SER A 367 20.06 11.00 20.27
C SER A 367 20.29 9.52 20.53
N LEU A 368 19.96 8.70 19.53
CA LEU A 368 20.43 7.32 19.50
C LEU A 368 21.84 7.29 18.91
N SER A 369 22.71 6.47 19.48
CA SER A 369 24.10 6.28 19.04
C SER A 369 24.22 5.30 17.87
N GLY A 370 23.22 4.46 17.64
CA GLY A 370 23.19 3.46 16.56
C GLY A 370 22.00 2.51 16.63
N VAL A 371 22.02 1.50 15.75
CA VAL A 371 20.99 0.49 15.56
C VAL A 371 20.88 -0.47 16.75
N LYS A 372 21.97 -0.80 17.44
CA LYS A 372 21.95 -1.65 18.64
C LYS A 372 21.14 -1.02 19.76
N GLU A 373 21.35 0.26 20.01
CA GLU A 373 20.56 1.02 20.99
C GLU A 373 19.10 1.10 20.55
N ALA A 374 18.86 1.38 19.27
CA ALA A 374 17.52 1.36 18.66
C ALA A 374 16.81 0.01 18.87
N MET A 375 17.49 -1.12 18.66
CA MET A 375 16.95 -2.46 18.90
C MET A 375 16.60 -2.68 20.38
N GLY A 376 17.35 -2.10 21.32
CA GLY A 376 17.02 -2.12 22.75
C GLY A 376 15.62 -1.56 23.04
N TYR A 377 15.22 -0.48 22.38
CA TYR A 377 13.86 0.07 22.51
C TYR A 377 12.77 -0.89 22.00
N PHE A 378 13.03 -1.64 20.92
CA PHE A 378 12.06 -2.64 20.43
C PHE A 378 11.92 -3.78 21.43
N LEU A 379 13.03 -4.27 22.00
CA LEU A 379 13.01 -5.34 23.00
C LEU A 379 12.24 -4.91 24.25
N SER A 380 12.47 -3.69 24.76
CA SER A 380 11.72 -3.17 25.91
C SER A 380 10.22 -3.00 25.69
N PHE A 381 9.74 -2.95 24.45
CA PHE A 381 8.31 -2.96 24.14
C PHE A 381 7.72 -4.37 24.00
N LEU A 382 8.58 -5.37 23.78
CA LEU A 382 8.22 -6.76 23.60
C LEU A 382 8.32 -7.57 24.91
N ASP A 383 9.14 -7.10 25.86
CA ASP A 383 9.17 -7.52 27.27
C ASP A 383 7.91 -7.05 28.02
#